data_AF-A0A961ID97-F1
#
_entry.id   AF-A0A961ID97-F1
#
_cell.length_a   1.000
_cell.length_b   1.000
_cell.length_c   1.000
_cell.angle_alpha   90.00
_cell.angle_beta   90.00
_cell.angle_gamma   90.00
#
_symmetry.space_group_name_H-M   'P 1'
#
loop_
_entity.id
_entity.type
_entity.pdbx_description
1 polymer ?
#
loop_
_entity_poly.entity_id
_entity_poly.type
_entity_poly.pdbx_seq_one_letter_code
_entity_poly.pdbx_strand_id
1 'polypeptide(L)'
;FYRAVRTVAHPRALLAIWGYGINHIEPGLDELVLHFYNDLVGTYWPPERKLIESEYDEIPFPFERIPGPEIEMSKCMTSADFLGYLGTWSAVARYRAAQQSDPITLIADELRSRWGDAPRKVYWRFFYRLGRVHS
;
A
#
# COMPACT_ATOMS: atom_id res chain seq x y z
N PHE A 1 9.43 17.98 8.37
CA PHE A 1 8.92 18.01 6.98
C PHE A 1 8.30 19.36 6.62
N TYR A 2 7.13 19.74 7.16
CA TYR A 2 6.39 20.94 6.71
C TYR A 2 7.13 22.28 6.76
N ARG A 3 7.99 22.49 7.77
CA ARG A 3 8.87 23.66 7.80
C ARG A 3 9.74 23.76 6.55
N ALA A 4 10.36 22.65 6.14
CA ALA A 4 11.20 22.62 4.94
C ALA A 4 10.37 22.89 3.67
N VAL A 5 9.15 22.33 3.58
CA VAL A 5 8.23 22.62 2.46
C VAL A 5 7.98 24.13 2.34
N ARG A 6 7.68 24.83 3.45
CA ARG A 6 7.48 26.28 3.44
C ARG A 6 8.73 27.05 3.02
N THR A 7 9.92 26.59 3.43
CA THR A 7 11.19 27.25 3.12
C THR A 7 11.57 27.17 1.63
N VAL A 8 11.27 26.04 0.96
CA VAL A 8 11.75 25.79 -0.42
C VAL A 8 10.69 26.01 -1.50
N ALA A 9 9.41 26.08 -1.13
CA ALA A 9 8.32 26.22 -2.08
C ALA A 9 8.26 27.61 -2.72
N HIS A 10 8.05 27.65 -4.03
CA HIS A 10 7.67 28.89 -4.71
C HIS A 10 6.28 29.37 -4.23
N PRO A 11 5.99 30.69 -4.25
CA PRO A 11 4.64 31.19 -4.04
C PRO A 11 3.57 30.41 -4.81
N ARG A 12 2.55 29.94 -4.08
CA ARG A 12 1.40 29.15 -4.54
C ARG A 12 1.71 27.71 -5.01
N ALA A 13 2.85 27.15 -4.63
CA ALA A 13 3.18 25.76 -4.92
C ALA A 13 2.10 24.79 -4.40
N LEU A 14 1.94 23.66 -5.08
CA LEU A 14 1.10 22.56 -4.64
C LEU A 14 1.96 21.53 -3.90
N LEU A 15 1.51 21.13 -2.72
CA LEU A 15 2.02 19.97 -2.02
C LEU A 15 1.06 18.79 -2.21
N ALA A 16 1.61 17.66 -2.62
CA ALA A 16 0.92 16.37 -2.63
C ALA A 16 1.64 15.39 -1.72
N ILE A 17 0.94 14.85 -0.73
CA ILE A 17 1.35 13.67 0.03
C ILE A 17 0.40 12.57 -0.36
N TRP A 18 0.92 11.44 -0.85
CA TRP A 18 0.07 10.39 -1.40
C TRP A 18 0.57 9.01 -0.99
N GLY A 19 -0.32 8.03 -1.11
CA GLY A 19 -0.06 6.64 -0.82
C GLY A 19 -1.13 5.77 -1.46
N TYR A 20 -1.01 4.47 -1.25
CA TYR A 20 -2.02 3.51 -1.68
C TYR A 20 -2.24 2.45 -0.61
N GLY A 21 -3.48 1.99 -0.50
CA GLY A 21 -3.92 1.02 0.49
C GLY A 21 -3.49 -0.42 0.18
N ILE A 22 -4.12 -1.37 0.85
CA ILE A 22 -4.01 -2.78 0.45
C ILE A 22 -4.62 -2.97 -0.94
N ASN A 23 -4.15 -3.99 -1.65
CA ASN A 23 -4.68 -4.30 -2.98
C ASN A 23 -6.03 -5.02 -2.91
N HIS A 24 -6.75 -4.99 -4.03
CA HIS A 24 -7.97 -5.72 -4.29
C HIS A 24 -7.89 -6.39 -5.67
N ILE A 25 -8.45 -7.58 -5.80
CA ILE A 25 -8.40 -8.41 -7.00
C ILE A 25 -9.82 -8.92 -7.29
N GLU A 26 -10.31 -9.84 -6.46
CA GLU A 26 -11.65 -10.42 -6.52
C GLU A 26 -11.96 -11.19 -5.23
N PRO A 27 -13.26 -11.47 -4.95
CA PRO A 27 -13.66 -12.30 -3.82
C PRO A 27 -12.91 -13.65 -3.81
N GLY A 28 -12.45 -14.08 -2.63
CA GLY A 28 -11.66 -15.29 -2.45
C GLY A 28 -10.14 -15.10 -2.59
N LEU A 29 -9.65 -14.33 -3.57
CA LEU A 29 -8.23 -13.91 -3.59
C LEU A 29 -7.98 -12.82 -2.55
N ASP A 30 -8.91 -11.86 -2.44
CA ASP A 30 -8.84 -10.79 -1.45
C ASP A 30 -8.82 -11.33 -0.02
N GLU A 31 -9.61 -12.36 0.27
CA GLU A 31 -9.66 -13.00 1.58
C GLU A 31 -8.32 -13.66 1.95
N LEU A 32 -7.70 -14.38 0.99
CA LEU A 32 -6.39 -15.00 1.19
C LEU A 32 -5.31 -13.94 1.44
N VAL A 33 -5.35 -12.84 0.67
CA VAL A 33 -4.40 -11.73 0.84
C VAL A 33 -4.60 -11.03 2.19
N LEU A 34 -5.85 -10.83 2.62
CA LEU A 34 -6.17 -10.25 3.92
C LEU A 34 -5.73 -11.15 5.08
N HIS A 35 -5.93 -12.47 4.98
CA HIS A 35 -5.43 -13.42 5.96
C HIS A 35 -3.90 -13.37 6.04
N PHE A 36 -3.23 -13.38 4.89
CA PHE A 36 -1.77 -13.23 4.84
C PHE A 36 -1.31 -11.93 5.49
N TYR A 37 -1.97 -10.81 5.16
CA TYR A 37 -1.65 -9.47 5.63
C TYR A 37 -1.86 -9.29 7.14
N ASN A 38 -3.00 -9.74 7.68
CA ASN A 38 -3.41 -9.51 9.07
C ASN A 38 -2.90 -10.58 10.03
N ASP A 39 -2.90 -11.85 9.62
CA ASP A 39 -2.67 -12.96 10.54
C ASP A 39 -1.26 -13.53 10.41
N LEU A 40 -0.80 -13.80 9.18
CA LEU A 40 0.50 -14.44 8.96
C LEU A 40 1.67 -13.48 9.15
N VAL A 41 1.59 -12.30 8.53
CA VAL A 41 2.64 -11.27 8.64
C VAL A 41 2.25 -10.07 9.51
N GLY A 42 1.04 -10.09 10.09
CA GLY A 42 0.45 -8.96 10.82
C GLY A 42 1.34 -8.36 11.89
N THR A 43 1.88 -9.21 12.77
CA THR A 43 2.76 -8.82 13.88
C THR A 43 4.10 -8.26 13.44
N TYR A 44 4.45 -8.40 12.16
CA TYR A 44 5.69 -7.90 11.57
C TYR A 44 5.53 -6.55 10.87
N TRP A 45 4.31 -6.02 10.74
CA TRP A 45 4.12 -4.67 10.22
C TRP A 45 4.77 -3.63 11.15
N PRO A 46 5.51 -2.65 10.60
CA PRO A 46 5.94 -1.49 11.37
C PRO A 46 4.72 -0.69 11.85
N PRO A 47 4.78 -0.04 13.04
CA PRO A 47 3.65 0.74 13.57
C PRO A 47 3.21 1.88 12.64
N GLU A 48 4.12 2.42 11.84
CA GLU A 48 3.83 3.43 10.83
C GLU A 48 2.84 2.94 9.75
N ARG A 49 2.63 1.63 9.61
CA ARG A 49 1.66 1.05 8.66
C ARG A 49 0.24 1.57 8.91
N LYS A 50 -0.12 1.89 10.15
CA LYS A 50 -1.41 2.50 10.52
C LYS A 50 -1.70 3.79 9.75
N LEU A 51 -0.67 4.55 9.36
CA LEU A 51 -0.84 5.78 8.58
C LEU A 51 -1.37 5.50 7.17
N ILE A 52 -0.99 4.38 6.58
CA ILE A 52 -1.50 3.94 5.27
C ILE A 52 -2.91 3.38 5.40
N GLU A 53 -3.17 2.60 6.45
CA GLU A 53 -4.50 2.00 6.69
C GLU A 53 -5.57 3.07 6.98
N SER A 54 -5.17 4.16 7.63
CA SER A 54 -6.02 5.34 7.83
C SER A 54 -6.01 6.31 6.64
N GLU A 55 -5.42 5.95 5.50
CA GLU A 55 -5.38 6.80 4.28
C GLU A 55 -4.82 8.22 4.54
N TYR A 56 -3.89 8.33 5.50
CA TYR A 56 -3.36 9.58 6.03
C TYR A 56 -4.39 10.51 6.70
N ASP A 57 -5.53 10.00 7.18
CA ASP A 57 -6.54 10.84 7.85
C ASP A 57 -6.02 11.44 9.15
N GLU A 58 -5.14 10.71 9.83
CA GLU A 58 -4.58 11.13 11.12
C GLU A 58 -3.33 12.02 10.97
N ILE A 59 -2.80 12.25 9.77
CA ILE A 59 -1.60 13.08 9.61
C ILE A 59 -1.94 14.57 9.73
N PRO A 60 -1.16 15.36 10.49
CA PRO A 60 -1.31 16.82 10.46
C PRO A 60 -1.10 17.31 9.04
N PHE A 61 -2.00 18.15 8.51
CA PHE A 61 -1.86 18.75 7.19
C PHE A 61 -2.12 20.27 7.30
N PRO A 62 -1.09 21.09 7.57
CA PRO A 62 -1.23 22.51 7.89
C PRO A 62 -1.35 23.39 6.64
N PHE A 63 -2.01 22.88 5.59
CA PHE A 63 -2.26 23.60 4.35
C PHE A 63 -3.74 23.54 4.02
N GLU A 64 -4.22 24.56 3.31
CA GLU A 64 -5.58 24.57 2.78
C GLU A 64 -5.75 23.38 1.83
N ARG A 65 -6.65 22.46 2.18
CA ARG A 65 -6.92 21.27 1.38
C ARG A 65 -7.63 21.66 0.09
N ILE A 66 -7.17 21.10 -1.02
CA ILE A 66 -7.83 21.23 -2.32
C ILE A 66 -8.35 19.86 -2.77
N PRO A 67 -9.49 19.81 -3.48
CA PRO A 67 -9.94 18.57 -4.11
C PRO A 67 -8.93 18.14 -5.19
N GLY A 68 -8.89 16.84 -5.46
CA GLY A 68 -8.13 16.29 -6.58
C GLY A 68 -8.97 15.30 -7.38
N PRO A 69 -8.36 14.70 -8.42
CA PRO A 69 -9.03 13.68 -9.21
C PRO A 69 -9.18 12.37 -8.43
N GLU A 70 -10.18 11.57 -8.81
CA GLU A 70 -10.19 10.15 -8.48
C GLU A 70 -9.12 9.45 -9.34
N ILE A 71 -8.29 8.64 -8.69
CA ILE A 71 -7.19 7.92 -9.35
C ILE A 71 -7.37 6.44 -9.08
N GLU A 72 -7.58 5.66 -10.14
CA GLU A 72 -7.53 4.20 -10.09
C GLU A 72 -6.11 3.74 -10.40
N MET A 73 -5.45 3.11 -9.43
CA MET A 73 -4.18 2.41 -9.66
C MET A 73 -4.47 0.95 -9.92
N SER A 74 -4.02 0.43 -11.06
CA SER A 74 -4.18 -0.98 -11.39
C SER A 74 -3.07 -1.54 -12.26
N LYS A 75 -2.90 -2.86 -12.22
CA LYS A 75 -1.93 -3.60 -13.04
C LYS A 75 -2.43 -5.02 -13.33
N CYS A 76 -2.26 -5.49 -14.55
CA CYS A 76 -2.46 -6.90 -14.88
C CYS A 76 -1.25 -7.72 -14.44
N MET A 77 -1.48 -8.77 -13.66
CA MET A 77 -0.45 -9.58 -13.02
C MET A 77 -0.75 -11.07 -13.14
N THR A 78 0.29 -11.88 -13.34
CA THR A 78 0.22 -13.33 -13.11
C THR A 78 0.30 -13.64 -11.60
N SER A 79 -0.02 -14.87 -11.20
CA SER A 79 0.18 -15.32 -9.83
C SER A 79 1.64 -15.20 -9.38
N ALA A 80 2.60 -15.46 -10.27
CA ALA A 80 4.03 -15.32 -10.01
C ALA A 80 4.43 -13.85 -9.76
N ASP A 81 3.93 -12.92 -10.59
CA ASP A 81 4.17 -11.49 -10.40
C ASP A 81 3.63 -11.02 -9.05
N PHE A 82 2.43 -11.49 -8.69
CA PHE A 82 1.76 -11.08 -7.47
C PHE A 82 2.47 -11.62 -6.21
N LEU A 83 2.90 -12.88 -6.21
CA LEU A 83 3.74 -13.44 -5.14
C LEU A 83 5.07 -12.67 -5.01
N GLY A 84 5.68 -12.30 -6.14
CA GLY A 84 6.87 -11.44 -6.15
C GLY A 84 6.59 -10.07 -5.52
N TYR A 85 5.46 -9.46 -5.83
CA TYR A 85 5.01 -8.20 -5.22
C TYR A 85 4.80 -8.32 -3.71
N LEU A 86 4.09 -9.35 -3.23
CA LEU A 86 3.95 -9.60 -1.78
C LEU A 86 5.31 -9.75 -1.10
N GLY A 87 6.28 -10.37 -1.79
CA GLY A 87 7.66 -10.50 -1.34
C GLY A 87 8.41 -9.19 -1.08
N THR A 88 7.91 -8.06 -1.61
CA THR A 88 8.47 -6.72 -1.39
C THR A 88 7.93 -6.04 -0.13
N TRP A 89 6.91 -6.61 0.52
CA TRP A 89 6.31 -6.01 1.71
C TRP A 89 7.28 -6.02 2.89
N SER A 90 7.32 -4.89 3.62
CA SER A 90 8.20 -4.74 4.79
C SER A 90 7.93 -5.79 5.87
N ALA A 91 6.66 -6.19 6.06
CA ALA A 91 6.30 -7.24 6.99
C ALA A 91 6.87 -8.61 6.58
N VAL A 92 6.90 -8.92 5.28
CA VAL A 92 7.52 -10.14 4.75
C VAL A 92 9.03 -10.13 4.97
N ALA A 93 9.70 -9.00 4.72
CA ALA A 93 11.12 -8.85 5.02
C ALA A 93 11.43 -9.05 6.52
N ARG A 94 10.59 -8.48 7.40
CA ARG A 94 10.73 -8.62 8.87
C ARG A 94 10.41 -10.03 9.36
N TYR A 95 9.40 -10.70 8.79
CA TYR A 95 9.12 -12.12 9.04
C TYR A 95 10.34 -12.97 8.68
N ARG A 96 10.89 -12.81 7.47
CA ARG A 96 12.08 -13.58 7.01
C ARG A 96 13.27 -13.43 7.95
N ALA A 97 13.51 -12.21 8.44
CA ALA A 97 14.57 -11.94 9.40
C ALA A 97 14.33 -12.63 10.77
N ALA A 98 13.09 -12.67 11.24
CA ALA A 98 12.75 -13.23 12.55
C ALA A 98 12.60 -14.76 12.55
N GLN A 99 12.00 -15.33 11.50
CA GLN A 99 11.62 -16.74 11.42
C GLN A 99 12.57 -17.57 10.54
N GLN A 100 13.56 -16.94 9.90
CA GLN A 100 14.51 -17.59 8.98
C GLN A 100 13.81 -18.41 7.88
N SER A 101 12.59 -18.02 7.50
CA SER A 101 11.74 -18.70 6.52
C SER A 101 10.94 -17.68 5.72
N ASP A 102 10.48 -18.06 4.53
CA ASP A 102 9.70 -17.18 3.66
C ASP A 102 8.20 -17.40 3.85
N PRO A 103 7.44 -16.42 4.38
CA PRO A 103 6.01 -16.62 4.63
C PRO A 103 5.21 -16.76 3.33
N ILE A 104 5.76 -16.33 2.20
CA ILE A 104 5.11 -16.47 0.88
C ILE A 104 4.88 -17.95 0.53
N THR A 105 5.76 -18.85 0.96
CA THR A 105 5.62 -20.29 0.67
C THR A 105 4.39 -20.89 1.33
N LEU A 106 3.90 -20.30 2.42
CA LEU A 106 2.73 -20.76 3.16
C LEU A 106 1.43 -20.57 2.38
N ILE A 107 1.38 -19.59 1.47
CA ILE A 107 0.19 -19.26 0.69
C ILE A 107 0.35 -19.51 -0.81
N ALA A 108 1.57 -19.83 -1.29
CA ALA A 108 1.89 -19.80 -2.71
C ALA A 108 1.04 -20.78 -3.54
N ASP A 109 0.85 -22.01 -3.07
CA ASP A 109 0.12 -23.04 -3.81
C ASP A 109 -1.38 -22.77 -3.84
N GLU A 110 -1.93 -22.33 -2.71
CA GLU A 110 -3.32 -21.91 -2.62
C GLU A 110 -3.59 -20.68 -3.48
N LEU A 111 -2.70 -19.68 -3.44
CA LEU A 111 -2.82 -18.49 -4.27
C LEU A 111 -2.77 -18.85 -5.75
N ARG A 112 -1.83 -19.69 -6.18
CA ARG A 112 -1.76 -20.15 -7.57
C ARG A 112 -3.02 -20.90 -7.99
N SER A 113 -3.52 -21.79 -7.13
CA SER A 113 -4.73 -22.56 -7.40
C SER A 113 -5.97 -21.66 -7.56
N ARG A 114 -6.15 -20.67 -6.68
CA ARG A 114 -7.24 -19.68 -6.78
C ARG A 114 -7.06 -18.73 -7.96
N TRP A 115 -5.82 -18.38 -8.30
CA TRP A 115 -5.51 -17.44 -9.38
C TRP A 115 -5.75 -18.05 -10.77
N GLY A 116 -5.33 -19.29 -11.00
CA GLY A 116 -5.34 -19.91 -12.33
C GLY A 116 -4.28 -19.33 -13.28
N ASP A 117 -4.40 -19.68 -14.57
CA ASP A 117 -3.35 -19.44 -15.57
C ASP A 117 -3.40 -18.03 -16.20
N ALA A 118 -4.58 -17.40 -16.22
CA ALA A 118 -4.75 -16.09 -16.84
C ALA A 118 -4.27 -14.95 -15.92
N PRO A 119 -3.63 -13.90 -16.48
CA PRO A 119 -3.37 -12.68 -15.72
C PRO A 119 -4.68 -12.05 -15.21
N ARG A 120 -4.62 -11.46 -14.02
CA ARG A 120 -5.76 -10.76 -13.39
C ARG A 120 -5.40 -9.31 -13.10
N LYS A 121 -6.40 -8.43 -13.13
CA LYS A 121 -6.21 -7.00 -12.82
C LYS A 121 -6.23 -6.83 -11.30
N VAL A 122 -5.13 -6.33 -10.76
CA VAL A 122 -4.96 -5.98 -9.35
C VAL A 122 -5.12 -4.47 -9.22
N TYR A 123 -5.87 -4.05 -8.20
CA TYR A 123 -6.19 -2.65 -7.93
C TYR A 123 -5.61 -2.21 -6.60
N TRP A 124 -5.29 -0.94 -6.48
CA TRP A 124 -4.95 -0.31 -5.21
C TRP A 124 -5.76 0.96 -5.02
N ARG A 125 -6.29 1.14 -3.81
CA ARG A 125 -6.95 2.38 -3.43
C ARG A 125 -5.92 3.49 -3.25
N PHE A 126 -5.88 4.43 -4.18
CA PHE A 126 -5.02 5.60 -4.11
C PHE A 126 -5.64 6.65 -3.19
N PHE A 127 -4.82 7.27 -2.34
CA PHE A 127 -5.25 8.36 -1.47
C PHE A 127 -4.18 9.44 -1.40
N TYR A 128 -4.61 10.67 -1.12
CA TYR A 128 -3.70 11.80 -1.01
C TYR A 128 -4.22 12.90 -0.09
N ARG A 129 -3.29 13.77 0.32
CA ARG A 129 -3.56 15.11 0.84
C ARG A 129 -2.93 16.11 -0.11
N LEU A 130 -3.78 16.90 -0.75
CA LEU A 130 -3.38 18.00 -1.65
C LEU A 130 -3.66 19.33 -0.98
N GLY A 131 -2.73 20.28 -1.12
CA GLY A 131 -2.94 21.62 -0.60
C GLY A 131 -1.98 22.65 -1.18
N ARG A 132 -2.37 23.92 -1.04
CA ARG A 132 -1.54 25.05 -1.46
C ARG A 132 -0.60 25.47 -0.34
N VAL A 133 0.69 25.55 -0.67
CA VAL A 133 1.70 26.09 0.23
C VAL A 133 1.56 27.61 0.24
N HIS A 134 1.20 28.14 1.40
CA HIS A 134 1.29 29.56 1.73
C HIS A 134 2.50 29.73 2.66
N SER A 135 3.19 30.87 2.54
CA SER A 135 4.25 31.28 3.46
C SER A 135 3.67 31.46 4.86
#